data_AF-A0A7V9M921-F1
#
_entry.id   AF-A0A7V9M921-F1
#
_cell.length_a   1.000
_cell.length_b   1.000
_cell.length_c   1.000
_cell.angle_alpha   90.00
_cell.angle_beta   90.00
_cell.angle_gamma   90.00
#
_symmetry.space_group_name_H-M   'P 1'
#
loop_
_entity.id
_entity.type
_entity.pdbx_description
1 polymer ?
#
loop_
_entity_poly.entity_id
_entity_poly.type
_entity_poly.pdbx_seq_one_letter_code
_entity_poly.pdbx_strand_id
1 'polypeptide(L)'
;MTVKTRNLIGAALVALTLATTGSATAATVTVVPLVREQGGLADREPPIDDGGGYPGCWRAFVEAWGSHWSSSTWSHHFNPYWCGNGSVVTYADTSWHYQATSGLYGPNGVSRWHIGGCIGCPSIRFQAQARFSFNLAGWTSHFNDDRYITLYGSNGRIGG
;
A
#
# COMPACT_ATOMS: atom_id res chain seq x y z
N MET A 1 26.74 40.92 7.45
CA MET A 1 26.55 39.44 7.41
C MET A 1 26.15 39.03 6.01
N THR A 2 27.00 38.24 5.37
CA THR A 2 26.93 37.81 3.97
C THR A 2 25.81 36.81 3.72
N VAL A 3 25.12 36.95 2.58
CA VAL A 3 24.00 36.10 2.10
C VAL A 3 24.26 34.59 2.25
N LYS A 4 25.51 34.14 2.15
CA LYS A 4 25.93 32.74 2.37
C LYS A 4 25.54 32.17 3.74
N THR A 5 25.60 32.96 4.81
CA THR A 5 25.35 32.47 6.18
C THR A 5 23.86 32.24 6.43
N ARG A 6 22.98 33.03 5.80
CA ARG A 6 21.52 32.85 5.85
C ARG A 6 21.06 31.57 5.15
N ASN A 7 21.68 31.24 4.02
CA ASN A 7 21.37 30.02 3.27
C ASN A 7 21.80 28.75 4.02
N LEU A 8 22.92 28.80 4.74
CA LEU A 8 23.41 27.68 5.55
C LEU A 8 22.54 27.43 6.80
N ILE A 9 22.07 28.50 7.46
CA ILE A 9 21.15 28.38 8.61
C ILE A 9 19.77 27.89 8.14
N GLY A 10 19.29 28.38 6.99
CA GLY A 10 18.06 27.89 6.37
C GLY A 10 18.14 26.41 5.99
N ALA A 11 19.24 25.98 5.38
CA ALA A 11 19.47 24.57 5.03
C ALA A 11 19.59 23.67 6.28
N ALA A 12 20.22 24.16 7.35
CA ALA A 12 20.32 23.43 8.62
C ALA A 12 18.97 23.31 9.34
N LEU A 13 18.13 24.36 9.34
CA LEU A 13 16.76 24.29 9.89
C LEU A 13 15.86 23.37 9.06
N VAL A 14 16.00 23.37 7.74
CA VAL A 14 15.28 22.46 6.85
C VAL A 14 15.73 21.02 7.11
N ALA A 15 17.04 20.74 7.15
CA ALA A 15 17.55 19.41 7.48
C ALA A 15 17.13 18.92 8.88
N LEU A 16 17.07 19.81 9.87
CA LEU A 16 16.61 19.49 11.23
C LEU A 16 15.09 19.25 11.29
N THR A 17 14.30 19.93 10.46
CA THR A 17 12.84 19.68 10.34
C THR A 17 12.53 18.41 9.56
N LEU A 18 13.36 18.02 8.58
CA LEU A 18 13.30 16.74 7.89
C LEU A 18 13.62 15.54 8.80
N ALA A 19 14.51 15.71 9.79
CA ALA A 19 14.71 14.69 10.83
C ALA A 19 13.49 14.53 11.77
N THR A 20 12.48 15.41 11.64
CA THR A 20 11.26 15.40 12.46
C THR A 20 9.99 15.10 11.68
N THR A 21 10.06 14.64 10.42
CA THR A 21 8.86 14.09 9.74
C THR A 21 8.17 13.15 10.72
N GLY A 22 6.96 13.50 11.16
CA GLY A 22 6.29 12.89 12.30
C GLY A 22 6.34 11.37 12.19
N SER A 23 6.52 10.70 13.33
CA SER A 23 6.72 9.25 13.43
C SER A 23 5.79 8.53 12.48
N ALA A 24 6.38 8.02 11.41
CA ALA A 24 5.60 7.43 10.36
C ALA A 24 5.21 6.02 10.83
N THR A 25 3.91 5.72 10.83
CA THR A 25 3.34 4.56 11.53
C THR A 25 3.38 3.31 10.66
N ALA A 26 3.59 2.17 11.32
CA ALA A 26 3.66 0.86 10.67
C ALA A 26 2.34 0.49 9.97
N ALA A 27 2.45 -0.40 8.98
CA ALA A 27 1.34 -0.83 8.16
C ALA A 27 0.16 -1.36 8.99
N THR A 28 -1.07 -0.95 8.63
CA THR A 28 -2.28 -1.61 9.11
C THR A 28 -2.85 -2.49 8.01
N VAL A 29 -3.24 -3.71 8.37
CA VAL A 29 -3.75 -4.71 7.43
C VAL A 29 -5.02 -5.30 8.01
N THR A 30 -6.14 -5.09 7.31
CA THR A 30 -7.41 -5.75 7.63
C THR A 30 -7.83 -6.59 6.45
N VAL A 31 -8.19 -7.86 6.68
CA VAL A 31 -8.72 -8.74 5.65
C VAL A 31 -10.16 -9.09 5.97
N VAL A 32 -11.04 -8.99 4.98
CA VAL A 32 -12.46 -9.29 5.11
C VAL A 32 -12.83 -10.38 4.10
N PRO A 33 -13.50 -11.47 4.52
CA PRO A 33 -14.08 -12.43 3.61
C PRO A 33 -15.25 -11.79 2.86
N LEU A 34 -15.35 -12.06 1.56
CA LEU A 34 -16.46 -11.56 0.76
C LEU A 34 -17.56 -12.61 0.72
N VAL A 35 -18.71 -12.26 1.30
CA VAL A 35 -19.92 -13.09 1.27
C VAL A 35 -20.69 -12.83 -0.02
N ARG A 36 -21.31 -13.89 -0.58
CA ARG A 36 -22.08 -13.85 -1.83
C ARG A 36 -23.13 -12.73 -1.88
N GLU A 37 -23.66 -12.28 -0.75
CA GLU A 37 -24.73 -11.27 -0.70
C GLU A 37 -24.27 -9.83 -1.03
N GLN A 38 -22.98 -9.58 -1.24
CA GLN A 38 -22.46 -8.24 -1.59
C GLN A 38 -22.44 -7.93 -3.10
N GLY A 39 -23.28 -8.63 -3.87
CA GLY A 39 -23.77 -8.25 -5.20
C GLY A 39 -22.73 -7.67 -6.16
N GLY A 40 -22.20 -8.51 -7.05
CA GLY A 40 -21.63 -8.04 -8.33
C GLY A 40 -20.36 -8.75 -8.79
N LEU A 41 -19.58 -9.36 -7.90
CA LEU A 41 -18.28 -9.98 -8.25
C LEU A 41 -18.02 -11.35 -7.61
N ALA A 42 -18.64 -11.68 -6.47
CA ALA A 42 -18.65 -13.05 -5.94
C ALA A 42 -19.45 -14.03 -6.84
N ASP A 43 -20.20 -13.48 -7.79
CA ASP A 43 -21.05 -14.21 -8.74
C ASP A 43 -20.32 -14.55 -10.06
N ARG A 44 -19.06 -14.09 -10.24
CA ARG A 44 -18.31 -14.20 -11.51
C ARG A 44 -17.37 -15.40 -11.64
N GLU A 45 -17.15 -16.20 -10.60
CA GLU A 45 -16.41 -17.47 -10.71
C GLU A 45 -17.18 -18.64 -10.09
N PRO A 46 -17.07 -19.86 -10.66
CA PRO A 46 -17.93 -20.99 -10.32
C PRO A 46 -17.70 -21.49 -8.89
N PRO A 47 -18.67 -22.17 -8.25
CA PRO A 47 -18.39 -22.93 -7.05
C PRO A 47 -17.42 -24.05 -7.44
N ILE A 48 -16.22 -24.06 -6.87
CA ILE A 48 -15.30 -25.19 -7.05
C ILE A 48 -15.15 -25.86 -5.68
N ASP A 49 -15.85 -26.98 -5.56
CA ASP A 49 -15.76 -27.91 -4.43
C ASP A 49 -14.39 -28.63 -4.39
N ASP A 50 -13.97 -28.84 -3.13
CA ASP A 50 -13.13 -29.88 -2.57
C ASP A 50 -11.68 -30.08 -3.05
N GLY A 51 -10.76 -29.45 -2.31
CA GLY A 51 -9.33 -29.68 -2.44
C GLY A 51 -8.44 -29.08 -1.34
N GLY A 52 -8.88 -29.08 -0.08
CA GLY A 52 -8.07 -28.74 1.10
C GLY A 52 -7.85 -27.23 1.34
N GLY A 53 -8.28 -26.74 2.50
CA GLY A 53 -8.26 -25.32 2.90
C GLY A 53 -9.62 -24.64 2.72
N TYR A 54 -9.88 -23.50 3.37
CA TYR A 54 -11.12 -22.74 3.25
C TYR A 54 -11.12 -21.95 1.92
N PRO A 55 -11.89 -22.39 0.88
CA PRO A 55 -12.01 -21.65 -0.36
C PRO A 55 -12.78 -20.34 -0.15
N GLY A 56 -12.50 -19.34 -0.97
CA GLY A 56 -13.24 -18.08 -0.91
C GLY A 56 -12.56 -16.93 -1.66
N CYS A 57 -13.22 -15.79 -1.60
CA CYS A 57 -12.68 -14.52 -2.07
C CYS A 57 -12.53 -13.57 -0.89
N TRP A 58 -11.47 -12.77 -0.93
CA TRP A 58 -11.12 -11.85 0.14
C TRP A 58 -10.77 -10.49 -0.42
N ARG A 59 -10.99 -9.47 0.41
CA ARG A 59 -10.48 -8.13 0.18
C ARG A 59 -9.62 -7.73 1.36
N ALA A 60 -8.42 -7.23 1.07
CA ALA A 60 -7.61 -6.58 2.08
C ALA A 60 -7.73 -5.06 1.97
N PHE A 61 -7.60 -4.41 3.12
CA PHE A 61 -7.42 -2.98 3.25
C PHE A 61 -6.05 -2.79 3.89
N VAL A 62 -5.05 -2.47 3.07
CA VAL A 62 -3.67 -2.25 3.54
C VAL A 62 -3.40 -0.76 3.50
N GLU A 63 -3.25 -0.15 4.67
CA GLU A 63 -2.55 1.12 4.78
C GLU A 63 -1.09 0.79 5.06
N ALA A 64 -0.28 0.84 4.01
CA ALA A 64 1.12 0.43 4.00
C ALA A 64 1.98 1.22 4.99
N TRP A 65 1.72 2.53 5.04
CA TRP A 65 2.43 3.46 5.90
C TRP A 65 1.71 4.82 5.85
N GLY A 66 1.85 5.58 6.93
CA GLY A 66 1.34 6.94 7.00
C GLY A 66 2.19 7.84 7.91
N SER A 67 2.10 9.15 7.72
CA SER A 67 2.69 10.13 8.63
C SER A 67 1.74 11.29 8.84
N HIS A 68 1.76 11.85 10.04
CA HIS A 68 1.07 13.07 10.40
C HIS A 68 2.12 14.05 10.95
N TRP A 69 2.51 15.02 10.13
CA TRP A 69 3.51 16.02 10.51
C TRP A 69 3.00 17.43 10.27
N SER A 70 3.06 18.29 11.30
CA SER A 70 2.64 19.69 11.19
C SER A 70 1.28 19.87 10.50
N SER A 71 0.28 19.06 10.88
CA SER A 71 -1.05 18.96 10.26
C SER A 71 -1.12 18.50 8.79
N SER A 72 0.02 18.21 8.17
CA SER A 72 0.13 17.59 6.84
C SER A 72 0.20 16.08 6.97
N THR A 73 -0.37 15.37 5.99
CA THR A 73 -0.45 13.90 6.03
C THR A 73 -0.04 13.28 4.71
N TRP A 74 0.47 12.06 4.77
CA TRP A 74 0.53 11.17 3.61
C TRP A 74 0.15 9.76 4.05
N SER A 75 -0.47 9.00 3.16
CA SER A 75 -0.80 7.60 3.35
C SER A 75 -0.77 6.83 2.02
N HIS A 76 -0.29 5.59 2.08
CA HIS A 76 -0.25 4.66 0.95
C HIS A 76 -1.25 3.53 1.18
N HIS A 77 -2.17 3.36 0.23
CA HIS A 77 -3.22 2.35 0.30
C HIS A 77 -3.10 1.31 -0.80
N PHE A 78 -3.08 0.02 -0.44
CA PHE A 78 -3.10 -1.09 -1.38
C PHE A 78 -4.18 -2.10 -0.97
N ASN A 79 -5.28 -2.16 -1.72
CA ASN A 79 -6.48 -2.89 -1.33
C ASN A 79 -6.78 -4.01 -2.33
N PRO A 80 -6.00 -5.11 -2.32
CA PRO A 80 -6.16 -6.20 -3.26
C PRO A 80 -7.44 -6.98 -2.97
N TYR A 81 -8.04 -7.48 -4.04
CA TYR A 81 -9.05 -8.51 -4.05
C TYR A 81 -8.42 -9.78 -4.61
N TRP A 82 -8.68 -10.95 -4.02
CA TRP A 82 -8.23 -12.20 -4.59
C TRP A 82 -9.12 -13.36 -4.15
N CYS A 83 -9.09 -14.44 -4.93
CA CYS A 83 -9.80 -15.67 -4.63
C CYS A 83 -8.82 -16.83 -4.59
N GLY A 84 -9.17 -17.86 -3.82
CA GLY A 84 -8.42 -19.09 -3.74
C GLY A 84 -9.33 -20.27 -3.43
N ASN A 85 -8.90 -21.45 -3.82
CA ASN A 85 -9.64 -22.70 -3.63
C ASN A 85 -9.18 -23.48 -2.38
N GLY A 86 -8.47 -22.81 -1.46
CA GLY A 86 -7.87 -23.42 -0.27
C GLY A 86 -6.42 -23.87 -0.47
N SER A 87 -5.97 -24.06 -1.71
CA SER A 87 -4.61 -24.49 -2.05
C SER A 87 -3.85 -23.47 -2.88
N VAL A 88 -4.50 -22.89 -3.89
CA VAL A 88 -3.87 -21.96 -4.84
C VAL A 88 -4.71 -20.69 -5.03
N VAL A 89 -4.05 -19.62 -5.47
CA VAL A 89 -4.73 -18.37 -5.89
C VAL A 89 -5.34 -18.60 -7.26
N THR A 90 -6.65 -18.43 -7.39
CA THR A 90 -7.39 -18.63 -8.66
C THR A 90 -7.66 -17.32 -9.39
N TYR A 91 -7.73 -16.22 -8.63
CA TYR A 91 -7.95 -14.88 -9.16
C TYR A 91 -7.26 -13.84 -8.28
N ALA A 92 -6.76 -12.76 -8.87
CA ALA A 92 -6.27 -11.61 -8.13
C ALA A 92 -6.50 -10.31 -8.92
N ASP A 93 -7.14 -9.32 -8.28
CA ASP A 93 -7.24 -7.95 -8.74
C ASP A 93 -6.63 -7.00 -7.71
N THR A 94 -5.55 -6.33 -8.11
CA THR A 94 -4.83 -5.36 -7.26
C THR A 94 -5.08 -3.92 -7.68
N SER A 95 -6.17 -3.66 -8.43
CA SER A 95 -6.45 -2.36 -9.09
C SER A 95 -6.66 -1.21 -8.13
N TRP A 96 -7.14 -1.51 -6.92
CA TRP A 96 -7.34 -0.52 -5.86
C TRP A 96 -6.04 -0.22 -5.13
N HIS A 97 -5.16 0.52 -5.81
CA HIS A 97 -3.90 1.04 -5.28
C HIS A 97 -3.89 2.56 -5.46
N TYR A 98 -3.81 3.31 -4.36
CA TYR A 98 -3.86 4.76 -4.36
C TYR A 98 -3.05 5.36 -3.21
N GLN A 99 -2.89 6.67 -3.26
CA GLN A 99 -2.17 7.47 -2.26
C GLN A 99 -3.07 8.62 -1.84
N ALA A 100 -3.00 9.03 -0.57
CA ALA A 100 -3.64 10.24 -0.10
C ALA A 100 -2.58 11.14 0.54
N THR A 101 -2.72 12.44 0.34
CA THR A 101 -1.78 13.45 0.83
C THR A 101 -2.54 14.70 1.24
N SER A 102 -1.98 15.48 2.17
CA SER A 102 -2.48 16.80 2.53
C SER A 102 -1.35 17.74 2.91
N GLY A 103 -1.63 19.05 2.82
CA GLY A 103 -0.73 20.11 3.23
C GLY A 103 0.57 20.09 2.44
N LEU A 104 1.68 19.85 3.14
CA LEU A 104 3.03 19.89 2.60
C LEU A 104 3.39 18.64 1.76
N TYR A 105 2.56 17.59 1.78
CA TYR A 105 2.79 16.40 0.97
C TYR A 105 2.05 16.46 -0.37
N GLY A 106 2.72 15.97 -1.41
CA GLY A 106 2.21 15.89 -2.79
C GLY A 106 2.22 14.45 -3.33
N PRO A 107 1.20 14.04 -4.09
CA PRO A 107 1.10 12.72 -4.69
C PRO A 107 1.86 12.66 -6.04
N ASN A 108 2.85 11.78 -6.19
CA ASN A 108 3.68 11.66 -7.40
C ASN A 108 3.44 10.38 -8.20
N GLY A 109 2.68 9.44 -7.66
CA GLY A 109 2.08 8.35 -8.41
C GLY A 109 2.21 7.01 -7.71
N VAL A 110 1.52 6.03 -8.25
CA VAL A 110 1.49 4.67 -7.72
C VAL A 110 1.91 3.68 -8.81
N SER A 111 2.64 2.64 -8.43
CA SER A 111 2.99 1.54 -9.33
C SER A 111 2.98 0.21 -8.58
N ARG A 112 2.62 -0.87 -9.27
CA ARG A 112 2.58 -2.21 -8.70
C ARG A 112 3.21 -3.18 -9.67
N TRP A 113 4.06 -4.04 -9.15
CA TRP A 113 4.80 -5.02 -9.94
C TRP A 113 4.49 -6.39 -9.39
N HIS A 114 4.08 -7.30 -10.27
CA HIS A 114 4.06 -8.72 -9.93
C HIS A 114 5.52 -9.20 -9.88
N ILE A 115 5.96 -9.69 -8.73
CA ILE A 115 7.38 -10.03 -8.48
C ILE A 115 7.60 -11.51 -8.12
N GLY A 116 6.54 -12.31 -8.06
CA GLY A 116 6.65 -13.74 -7.81
C GLY A 116 5.31 -14.41 -7.60
N GLY A 117 5.24 -15.71 -7.85
CA GLY A 117 4.00 -16.47 -7.84
C GLY A 117 3.23 -16.38 -9.16
N CYS A 118 1.98 -16.85 -9.15
CA CYS A 118 1.12 -16.92 -10.33
C CYS A 118 -0.33 -17.24 -9.96
N ILE A 119 -1.26 -16.98 -10.87
CA ILE A 119 -2.57 -17.64 -10.81
C ILE A 119 -2.34 -19.16 -10.98
N GLY A 120 -2.85 -19.97 -10.06
CA GLY A 120 -2.55 -21.40 -9.94
C GLY A 120 -1.37 -21.72 -9.00
N CYS A 121 -0.68 -20.72 -8.45
CA CYS A 121 0.35 -20.91 -7.43
C CYS A 121 -0.24 -20.79 -6.00
N PRO A 122 0.42 -21.35 -4.96
CA PRO A 122 -0.03 -21.20 -3.57
C PRO A 122 -0.10 -19.75 -3.08
N SER A 123 0.69 -18.87 -3.70
CA SER A 123 0.70 -17.44 -3.43
C SER A 123 1.09 -16.60 -4.64
N ILE A 124 0.73 -15.32 -4.59
CA ILE A 124 1.16 -14.28 -5.54
C ILE A 124 1.73 -13.11 -4.75
N ARG A 125 2.89 -12.60 -5.17
CA ARG A 125 3.62 -11.53 -4.51
C ARG A 125 3.71 -10.29 -5.39
N PHE A 126 3.35 -9.16 -4.81
CA PHE A 126 3.41 -7.85 -5.43
C PHE A 126 4.39 -6.93 -4.69
N GLN A 127 5.08 -6.08 -5.43
CA GLN A 127 5.69 -4.87 -4.90
C GLN A 127 4.78 -3.69 -5.22
N ALA A 128 4.16 -3.10 -4.19
CA ALA A 128 3.37 -1.88 -4.29
C ALA A 128 4.25 -0.68 -3.90
N GLN A 129 4.35 0.30 -4.78
CA GLN A 129 5.11 1.52 -4.57
C GLN A 129 4.19 2.73 -4.70
N ALA A 130 4.18 3.59 -3.68
CA ALA A 130 3.63 4.94 -3.75
C ALA A 130 4.76 5.96 -3.70
N ARG A 131 4.67 7.01 -4.51
CA ARG A 131 5.68 8.07 -4.63
C ARG A 131 5.11 9.36 -4.12
N PHE A 132 5.85 10.02 -3.24
CA PHE A 132 5.42 11.23 -2.57
C PHE A 132 6.46 12.34 -2.77
N SER A 133 6.01 13.58 -2.60
CA SER A 133 6.90 14.73 -2.42
C SER A 133 6.54 15.44 -1.13
N PHE A 134 7.52 16.07 -0.51
CA PHE A 134 7.34 17.00 0.57
C PHE A 134 7.85 18.38 0.13
N ASN A 135 7.00 19.40 0.28
CA ASN A 135 7.25 20.77 -0.15
C ASN A 135 7.19 21.70 1.05
N LEU A 136 8.29 22.38 1.37
CA LEU A 136 8.34 23.37 2.45
C LEU A 136 9.29 24.52 2.10
N ALA A 137 8.82 25.76 2.23
CA ALA A 137 9.64 26.97 2.05
C ALA A 137 10.44 27.03 0.74
N GLY A 138 9.84 26.57 -0.37
CA GLY A 138 10.47 26.56 -1.70
C GLY A 138 11.43 25.39 -1.94
N TRP A 139 11.56 24.47 -0.99
CA TRP A 139 12.29 23.22 -1.14
C TRP A 139 11.35 22.04 -1.36
N THR A 140 11.71 21.14 -2.26
CA THR A 140 10.98 19.91 -2.58
C THR A 140 11.91 18.72 -2.45
N SER A 141 11.44 17.68 -1.76
CA SER A 141 12.07 16.35 -1.78
C SER A 141 11.07 15.29 -2.18
N HIS A 142 11.59 14.23 -2.80
CA HIS A 142 10.83 13.08 -3.26
C HIS A 142 11.24 11.84 -2.48
N PHE A 143 10.28 10.99 -2.17
CA PHE A 143 10.52 9.70 -1.53
C PHE A 143 9.49 8.67 -1.99
N ASN A 144 9.83 7.41 -1.84
CA ASN A 144 8.96 6.29 -2.17
C ASN A 144 8.63 5.50 -0.91
N ASP A 145 7.41 4.99 -0.83
CA ASP A 145 7.02 3.94 0.10
C ASP A 145 6.83 2.64 -0.69
N ASP A 146 7.80 1.73 -0.56
CA ASP A 146 7.81 0.42 -1.20
C ASP A 146 7.34 -0.65 -0.20
N ARG A 147 6.33 -1.44 -0.59
CA ARG A 147 5.83 -2.57 0.17
C ARG A 147 5.78 -3.84 -0.64
N TYR A 148 6.14 -4.92 0.03
CA TYR A 148 5.94 -6.27 -0.49
C TYR A 148 4.68 -6.83 0.14
N ILE A 149 3.83 -7.43 -0.70
CA ILE A 149 2.54 -7.98 -0.28
C ILE A 149 2.38 -9.34 -0.93
N THR A 150 2.16 -10.36 -0.13
CA THR A 150 1.93 -11.74 -0.58
C THR A 150 0.49 -12.14 -0.30
N LEU A 151 -0.26 -12.50 -1.33
CA LEU A 151 -1.62 -13.02 -1.26
C LEU A 151 -1.55 -14.54 -1.28
N TYR A 152 -2.22 -15.21 -0.35
CA TYR A 152 -2.24 -16.67 -0.29
C TYR A 152 -3.58 -17.21 -0.78
N GLY A 153 -3.53 -18.33 -1.49
CA GLY A 153 -4.73 -19.06 -1.95
C GLY A 153 -5.50 -19.73 -0.81
N SER A 154 -4.89 -19.80 0.38
CA SER A 154 -5.47 -20.42 1.57
C SER A 154 -5.98 -19.37 2.57
N ASN A 155 -7.25 -19.52 2.95
CA ASN A 155 -7.88 -18.90 4.12
C ASN A 155 -7.77 -17.36 4.21
N GLY A 156 -7.64 -16.66 3.08
CA GLY A 156 -7.56 -15.20 3.06
C GLY A 156 -6.33 -14.63 3.74
N ARG A 157 -5.25 -15.41 3.86
CA ARG A 157 -4.02 -14.91 4.47
C ARG A 157 -3.34 -13.91 3.54
N ILE A 158 -2.77 -12.88 4.15
CA ILE A 158 -1.87 -11.89 3.52
C ILE A 158 -0.58 -11.80 4.33
N GLY A 159 0.55 -11.61 3.66
CA GLY A 159 1.87 -11.45 4.30
C GLY A 159 2.63 -10.24 3.76
N GLY A 160 3.57 -9.73 4.56
CA GLY A 160 4.54 -8.68 4.20
C GLY A 160 5.88 -9.24 3.77
#